data_AF-A0A1W9J6P3-F1
#
_entry.id   AF-A0A1W9J6P3-F1
#
_cell.length_a   1.000
_cell.length_b   1.000
_cell.length_c   1.000
_cell.angle_alpha   90.00
_cell.angle_beta   90.00
_cell.angle_gamma   90.00
#
_symmetry.space_group_name_H-M   'P 1'
#
loop_
_entity.id
_entity.type
_entity.pdbx_description
1 polymer ?
#
loop_
_entity_poly.entity_id
_entity_poly.type
_entity_poly.pdbx_seq_one_letter_code
_entity_poly.pdbx_strand_id
1 'polypeptide(L)'
;MGVLAMTLTNKQLAFLHVLKKLNGLNDDEYRDLLEEAAGVRTASELTGEAFSRVLNLMETLGYEVNQREVPPQFGNRPGMATQRQIDFIYGMGRKVFVRDNEIALSHWLEHKFYVSHLRFLDRKTAGKAIEGLKAMINRKDRNTSRPNGGQE
;
A
#
# COMPACT_ATOMS: atom_id res chain seq x y z
N MET A 1 2.02 35.08 -11.98
CA MET A 1 2.50 33.69 -11.81
C MET A 1 1.48 32.95 -10.95
N GLY A 2 0.46 32.35 -11.55
CA GLY A 2 -0.62 31.68 -10.83
C GLY A 2 -0.27 30.20 -10.64
N VAL A 3 0.13 29.82 -9.43
CA VAL A 3 0.20 28.40 -9.05
C VAL A 3 -1.22 27.91 -8.91
N LEU A 4 -1.70 27.13 -9.89
CA LEU A 4 -2.94 26.37 -9.77
C LEU A 4 -2.69 25.30 -8.71
N ALA A 5 -2.97 25.62 -7.46
CA ALA A 5 -3.00 24.64 -6.38
C ALA A 5 -4.10 23.63 -6.73
N MET A 6 -3.70 22.50 -7.32
CA MET A 6 -4.62 21.41 -7.63
C MET A 6 -5.16 20.92 -6.28
N THR A 7 -6.43 21.24 -6.01
CA THR A 7 -7.17 20.77 -4.85
C THR A 7 -7.15 19.24 -4.81
N LEU A 8 -7.31 18.66 -3.61
CA LEU A 8 -7.26 17.21 -3.43
C LEU A 8 -8.21 16.48 -4.38
N THR A 9 -7.75 15.34 -4.91
CA THR A 9 -8.63 14.45 -5.66
C THR A 9 -9.66 13.79 -4.74
N ASN A 10 -10.85 13.47 -5.26
CA ASN A 10 -11.91 12.79 -4.50
C ASN A 10 -11.43 11.50 -3.81
N LYS A 11 -10.44 10.79 -4.40
CA LYS A 11 -9.84 9.60 -3.80
C LYS A 11 -9.06 9.92 -2.53
N GLN A 12 -8.29 11.00 -2.54
CA GLN A 12 -7.50 11.44 -1.37
C GLN A 12 -8.41 11.96 -0.26
N LEU A 13 -9.47 12.70 -0.62
CA LEU A 13 -10.45 13.17 0.35
C LEU A 13 -11.18 11.97 1.01
N ALA A 14 -11.62 10.99 0.21
CA ALA A 14 -12.20 9.75 0.73
C ALA A 14 -11.23 8.99 1.63
N PHE A 15 -9.94 8.98 1.29
CA PHE A 15 -8.90 8.32 2.09
C PHE A 15 -8.77 8.94 3.49
N LEU A 16 -8.76 10.27 3.61
CA LEU A 16 -8.75 10.93 4.92
C LEU A 16 -10.00 10.58 5.76
N HIS A 17 -11.18 10.55 5.15
CA HIS A 17 -12.40 10.14 5.86
C HIS A 17 -12.34 8.68 6.32
N VAL A 18 -11.72 7.80 5.52
CA VAL A 18 -11.47 6.41 5.92
C VAL A 18 -10.48 6.34 7.08
N LEU A 19 -9.38 7.10 7.03
CA LEU A 19 -8.40 7.17 8.12
C LEU A 19 -9.00 7.69 9.42
N LYS A 20 -9.82 8.73 9.34
CA LYS A 20 -10.61 9.25 10.47
C LYS A 20 -11.41 8.13 11.12
N LYS A 21 -12.17 7.37 10.31
CA LYS A 21 -13.01 6.27 10.80
C LYS A 21 -12.19 5.09 11.34
N LEU A 22 -11.07 4.75 10.71
CA LEU A 22 -10.21 3.64 11.13
C LEU A 22 -9.57 3.92 12.50
N ASN A 23 -9.12 5.15 12.72
CA ASN A 23 -8.48 5.57 13.96
C ASN A 23 -9.46 6.05 15.04
N GLY A 24 -10.77 6.00 14.76
CA GLY A 24 -11.80 6.43 15.71
C GLY A 24 -11.77 7.92 16.03
N LEU A 25 -11.23 8.74 15.13
CA LEU A 25 -11.10 10.19 15.31
C LEU A 25 -12.46 10.87 15.28
N ASN A 26 -12.72 11.72 16.28
CA ASN A 26 -13.89 12.60 16.27
C ASN A 26 -13.71 13.75 15.28
N ASP A 27 -14.82 14.42 14.94
CA ASP A 27 -14.78 15.58 14.04
C ASP A 27 -13.91 16.72 14.57
N ASP A 28 -13.83 16.88 15.90
CA ASP A 28 -13.03 17.92 16.54
C ASP A 28 -11.51 17.61 16.43
N GLU A 29 -11.10 16.42 16.90
CA GLU A 29 -9.73 15.90 16.76
C GLU A 29 -9.25 15.91 15.30
N TYR A 30 -10.13 15.55 14.36
CA TYR A 30 -9.81 15.57 12.94
C TYR A 30 -9.58 16.99 12.42
N ARG A 31 -10.33 17.99 12.90
CA ARG A 31 -10.13 19.40 12.53
C ARG A 31 -8.85 19.96 13.13
N ASP A 32 -8.56 19.60 14.39
CA ASP A 32 -7.32 20.00 15.07
C ASP A 32 -6.08 19.47 14.32
N LEU A 33 -6.10 18.19 13.91
CA LEU A 33 -5.06 17.59 13.07
C LEU A 33 -4.87 18.33 11.73
N LEU A 34 -5.96 18.76 11.09
CA LEU A 34 -5.88 19.51 9.82
C LEU A 34 -5.33 20.92 10.02
N GLU A 35 -5.70 21.58 11.13
CA GLU A 35 -5.23 22.90 11.48
C GLU A 35 -3.74 22.86 11.88
N GLU A 36 -3.32 21.84 12.62
CA GLU A 36 -1.92 21.64 13.02
C GLU A 36 -1.02 21.28 11.83
N ALA A 37 -1.44 20.35 10.97
CA ALA A 37 -0.61 19.91 9.83
C ALA A 37 -0.58 20.91 8.66
N ALA A 38 -1.70 21.61 8.42
CA ALA A 38 -1.92 22.35 7.18
C ALA A 38 -2.56 23.74 7.37
N GLY A 39 -2.97 24.12 8.59
CA GLY A 39 -3.61 25.40 8.86
C GLY A 39 -5.02 25.54 8.27
N VAL A 40 -5.65 24.43 7.88
CA VAL A 40 -6.98 24.43 7.26
C VAL A 40 -7.99 23.70 8.13
N ARG A 41 -9.23 24.19 8.17
CA ARG A 41 -10.30 23.60 8.97
C ARG A 41 -11.10 22.54 8.22
N THR A 42 -10.90 22.44 6.91
CA THR A 42 -11.66 21.56 6.03
C THR A 42 -10.74 20.81 5.08
N ALA A 43 -10.97 19.49 4.95
CA ALA A 43 -10.21 18.64 4.04
C ALA A 43 -10.37 19.02 2.56
N SER A 44 -11.41 19.78 2.19
CA SER A 44 -11.61 20.30 0.84
C SER A 44 -10.66 21.43 0.45
N GLU A 45 -10.05 22.11 1.43
CA GLU A 45 -9.07 23.18 1.18
C GLU A 45 -7.62 22.70 1.19
N LEU A 46 -7.41 21.41 1.48
CA LEU A 46 -6.09 20.80 1.42
C LEU A 46 -5.59 20.73 -0.03
N THR A 47 -4.30 21.00 -0.17
CA THR A 47 -3.51 20.71 -1.38
C THR A 47 -2.85 19.34 -1.27
N GLY A 48 -2.33 18.82 -2.38
CA GLY A 48 -1.59 17.54 -2.37
C GLY A 48 -0.40 17.52 -1.40
N GLU A 49 0.31 18.64 -1.25
CA GLU A 49 1.43 18.77 -0.29
C GLU A 49 0.93 18.76 1.16
N ALA A 50 -0.14 19.52 1.44
CA ALA A 50 -0.75 19.58 2.76
C ALA A 50 -1.29 18.22 3.20
N PHE A 51 -1.89 17.45 2.28
CA PHE A 51 -2.32 16.08 2.53
C PHE A 51 -1.17 15.16 2.96
N SER A 52 -0.01 15.26 2.31
CA SER A 52 1.17 14.48 2.71
C SER A 52 1.64 14.83 4.13
N ARG A 53 1.58 16.12 4.50
CA ARG A 53 1.89 16.57 5.88
C ARG A 53 0.91 16.01 6.91
N VAL A 54 -0.39 16.02 6.61
CA VAL A 54 -1.41 15.44 7.49
C VAL A 54 -1.13 13.96 7.72
N LEU A 55 -0.83 13.20 6.66
CA LEU A 55 -0.49 11.78 6.80
C LEU A 55 0.77 11.57 7.65
N ASN A 56 1.80 12.39 7.46
CA ASN A 56 3.03 12.28 8.23
C ASN A 56 2.83 12.65 9.71
N LEU A 57 2.01 13.67 10.00
CA LEU A 57 1.64 14.03 11.36
C LEU A 57 0.86 12.90 12.02
N MET A 58 -0.14 12.35 11.32
CA MET A 58 -0.91 11.22 11.81
C MET A 58 -0.02 10.01 12.11
N GLU A 59 0.93 9.67 11.23
CA GLU A 59 1.92 8.61 11.47
C GLU A 59 2.79 8.89 12.70
N THR A 60 3.26 10.14 12.85
CA THR A 60 4.10 10.58 13.97
C THR A 60 3.37 10.48 15.30
N LEU A 61 2.07 10.76 15.31
CA LEU A 61 1.19 10.60 16.47
C LEU A 61 0.82 9.14 16.75
N GLY A 62 1.26 8.20 15.91
CA GLY A 62 1.04 6.76 16.07
C GLY A 62 -0.29 6.27 15.49
N TYR A 63 -0.98 7.09 14.69
CA TYR A 63 -2.19 6.66 13.99
C TYR A 63 -1.85 5.72 12.83
N GLU A 64 -2.73 4.75 12.59
CA GLU A 64 -2.62 3.87 11.43
C GLU A 64 -2.98 4.65 10.16
N VAL A 65 -1.97 5.17 9.48
CA VAL A 65 -2.09 5.86 8.18
C VAL A 65 -1.94 4.92 6.99
N ASN A 66 -1.97 3.60 7.22
CA ASN A 66 -1.80 2.60 6.19
C ASN A 66 -2.74 2.92 5.02
N GLN A 67 -2.17 3.43 3.92
CA GLN A 67 -2.83 3.36 2.64
C GLN A 67 -3.10 1.88 2.42
N ARG A 68 -4.37 1.48 2.54
CA ARG A 68 -4.82 0.25 1.90
C ARG A 68 -4.66 0.51 0.43
N GLU A 69 -3.44 0.29 -0.05
CA GLU A 69 -3.16 0.22 -1.46
C GLU A 69 -4.08 -0.86 -1.99
N VAL A 70 -5.12 -0.43 -2.70
CA VAL A 70 -6.15 -1.33 -3.18
C VAL A 70 -5.48 -2.17 -4.27
N PRO A 71 -5.50 -3.51 -4.16
CA PRO A 71 -4.88 -4.35 -5.17
C PRO A 71 -5.48 -4.02 -6.53
N PRO A 72 -4.66 -4.01 -7.59
CA PRO A 72 -5.11 -3.60 -8.89
C PRO A 72 -6.26 -4.50 -9.38
N GLN A 73 -7.35 -3.87 -9.80
CA GLN A 73 -8.55 -4.55 -10.28
C GLN A 73 -8.49 -4.68 -11.80
N PHE A 74 -8.28 -5.90 -12.30
CA PHE A 74 -8.16 -6.16 -13.74
C PHE A 74 -9.42 -6.81 -14.35
N GLY A 75 -10.44 -7.06 -13.52
CA GLY A 75 -11.67 -7.73 -13.92
C GLY A 75 -11.47 -9.22 -14.23
N ASN A 76 -12.57 -9.91 -14.51
CA ASN A 76 -12.54 -11.32 -14.86
C ASN A 76 -12.23 -11.49 -16.35
N ARG A 77 -10.98 -11.83 -16.68
CA ARG A 77 -10.54 -12.06 -18.07
C ARG A 77 -10.29 -13.55 -18.29
N PRO A 78 -10.88 -14.18 -19.32
CA PRO A 78 -10.68 -15.60 -19.58
C PRO A 78 -9.19 -15.91 -19.82
N GLY A 79 -8.68 -17.00 -19.23
CA GLY A 79 -7.27 -17.38 -19.25
C GLY A 79 -6.38 -16.65 -18.24
N MET A 80 -6.70 -15.42 -17.87
CA MET A 80 -5.87 -14.62 -16.96
C MET A 80 -6.08 -14.99 -15.49
N ALA A 81 -5.15 -14.53 -14.64
CA ALA A 81 -5.25 -14.63 -13.20
C ALA A 81 -6.56 -14.02 -12.70
N THR A 82 -7.24 -14.72 -11.79
CA THR A 82 -8.48 -14.21 -11.19
C THR A 82 -8.18 -13.08 -10.22
N GLN A 83 -9.16 -12.20 -9.97
CA GLN A 83 -8.99 -11.10 -9.03
C GLN A 83 -8.53 -11.58 -7.64
N ARG A 84 -9.04 -12.72 -7.17
CA ARG A 84 -8.60 -13.37 -5.93
C ARG A 84 -7.12 -13.77 -5.95
N GLN A 85 -6.61 -14.28 -7.07
CA GLN A 85 -5.20 -14.63 -7.18
C GLN A 85 -4.32 -13.37 -7.20
N ILE A 86 -4.76 -12.33 -7.88
CA ILE A 86 -4.04 -11.05 -7.98
C ILE A 86 -3.97 -10.38 -6.60
N ASP A 87 -5.10 -10.31 -5.89
CA ASP A 87 -5.19 -9.82 -4.51
C ASP A 87 -4.22 -10.57 -3.58
N PHE A 88 -4.23 -11.91 -3.67
CA PHE A 88 -3.37 -12.76 -2.85
C PHE A 88 -1.87 -12.55 -3.15
N ILE A 89 -1.49 -12.47 -4.43
CA ILE A 89 -0.11 -12.22 -4.85
C ILE A 89 0.34 -10.83 -4.41
N TYR A 90 -0.51 -9.81 -4.59
CA TYR A 90 -0.21 -8.44 -4.18
C TYR A 90 0.02 -8.34 -2.67
N GLY A 91 -0.87 -8.93 -1.86
CA GLY A 91 -0.76 -8.94 -0.41
C GLY A 91 0.49 -9.70 0.10
N MET A 92 0.84 -10.84 -0.51
CA MET A 92 2.07 -11.56 -0.15
C MET A 92 3.33 -10.83 -0.63
N GLY A 93 3.30 -10.23 -1.82
CA GLY A 93 4.39 -9.44 -2.37
C GLY A 93 4.83 -8.35 -1.39
N ARG A 94 3.87 -7.62 -0.80
CA ARG A 94 4.15 -6.60 0.23
C ARG A 94 4.82 -7.15 1.49
N LYS A 95 4.51 -8.40 1.89
CA LYS A 95 5.15 -9.05 3.05
C LYS A 95 6.59 -9.47 2.75
N VAL A 96 6.84 -9.90 1.51
CA VAL A 96 8.17 -10.34 1.05
C VAL A 96 9.06 -9.12 0.81
N PHE A 97 8.58 -8.19 -0.01
CA PHE A 97 9.27 -6.98 -0.48
C PHE A 97 8.79 -5.76 0.31
N VAL A 98 9.55 -5.40 1.35
CA VAL A 98 9.18 -4.33 2.32
C VAL A 98 9.44 -2.94 1.76
N ARG A 99 10.49 -2.76 0.93
CA ARG A 99 10.78 -1.53 0.20
C ARG A 99 10.50 -1.76 -1.28
N ASP A 100 9.96 -0.74 -1.95
CA ASP A 100 9.69 -0.74 -3.39
C ASP A 100 8.85 -1.95 -3.84
N ASN A 101 7.82 -2.28 -3.05
CA ASN A 101 7.03 -3.51 -3.13
C ASN A 101 6.51 -3.82 -4.56
N GLU A 102 5.97 -2.83 -5.27
CA GLU A 102 5.45 -3.00 -6.64
C GLU A 102 6.55 -3.21 -7.67
N ILE A 103 7.65 -2.46 -7.55
CA ILE A 103 8.80 -2.55 -8.46
C ILE A 103 9.49 -3.91 -8.25
N ALA A 104 9.79 -4.25 -7.00
CA ALA A 104 10.42 -5.51 -6.62
C ALA A 104 9.56 -6.72 -7.00
N LEU A 105 8.23 -6.65 -6.80
CA LEU A 105 7.32 -7.71 -7.23
C LEU A 105 7.31 -7.87 -8.75
N SER A 106 7.29 -6.76 -9.49
CA SER A 106 7.30 -6.79 -10.97
C SER A 106 8.63 -7.33 -11.51
N HIS A 107 9.77 -6.91 -10.96
CA HIS A 107 11.08 -7.45 -11.29
C HIS A 107 11.19 -8.95 -10.97
N TRP A 108 10.64 -9.39 -9.84
CA TRP A 108 10.62 -10.82 -9.48
C TRP A 108 9.77 -11.65 -10.44
N LEU A 109 8.59 -11.13 -10.83
CA LEU A 109 7.72 -11.77 -11.82
C LEU A 109 8.38 -11.84 -13.20
N GLU A 110 9.09 -10.78 -13.60
CA GLU A 110 9.82 -10.73 -14.86
C GLU A 110 10.98 -11.75 -14.86
N HIS A 111 11.79 -11.77 -13.81
CA HIS A 111 12.93 -12.68 -13.73
C HIS A 111 12.52 -14.15 -13.63
N LYS A 112 11.42 -14.47 -12.93
CA LYS A 112 11.03 -15.86 -12.67
C LYS A 112 10.05 -16.43 -13.68
N PHE A 113 9.18 -15.59 -14.23
CA PHE A 113 8.08 -16.02 -15.08
C PHE A 113 8.01 -15.26 -16.41
N TYR A 114 8.94 -14.32 -16.68
CA TYR A 114 8.95 -13.47 -17.87
C TYR A 114 7.66 -12.65 -18.03
N VAL A 115 7.08 -12.25 -16.89
CA VAL A 115 5.86 -11.44 -16.84
C VAL A 115 6.18 -10.07 -16.24
N SER A 116 6.15 -9.02 -17.05
CA SER A 116 6.53 -7.67 -16.60
C SER A 116 5.51 -7.01 -15.67
N HIS A 117 4.25 -7.49 -15.60
CA HIS A 117 3.24 -6.93 -14.70
C HIS A 117 2.16 -7.93 -14.32
N LEU A 118 1.57 -7.79 -13.12
CA LEU A 118 0.40 -8.56 -12.65
C LEU A 118 -0.76 -8.65 -13.66
N ARG A 119 -0.90 -7.67 -14.56
CA ARG A 119 -1.93 -7.65 -15.59
C ARG A 119 -1.75 -8.76 -16.63
N PHE A 120 -0.53 -9.20 -16.87
CA PHE A 120 -0.21 -10.22 -17.88
C PHE A 120 -0.08 -11.63 -17.28
N LEU A 121 -0.43 -11.79 -16.01
CA LEU A 121 -0.34 -13.05 -15.31
C LEU A 121 -1.48 -13.99 -15.75
N ASP A 122 -1.14 -15.15 -16.29
CA ASP A 122 -2.07 -16.26 -16.56
C ASP A 122 -2.43 -16.99 -15.26
N ARG A 123 -3.59 -17.66 -15.24
CA ARG A 123 -4.09 -18.40 -14.07
C ARG A 123 -3.11 -19.47 -13.56
N LYS A 124 -2.43 -20.18 -14.46
CA LYS A 124 -1.43 -21.22 -14.12
C LYS A 124 -0.18 -20.58 -13.53
N THR A 125 0.31 -19.51 -14.15
CA THR A 125 1.48 -18.77 -13.69
C THR A 125 1.22 -18.11 -12.34
N ALA A 126 0.01 -17.61 -12.11
CA ALA A 126 -0.43 -17.07 -10.83
C ALA A 126 -0.34 -18.10 -9.70
N GLY A 127 -0.77 -19.35 -9.94
CA GLY A 127 -0.61 -20.43 -8.97
C GLY A 127 0.86 -20.67 -8.59
N LYS A 128 1.77 -20.68 -9.58
CA LYS A 128 3.21 -20.83 -9.33
C LYS A 128 3.82 -19.63 -8.61
N ALA A 129 3.37 -18.42 -8.92
CA ALA A 129 3.80 -17.20 -8.24
C ALA A 129 3.39 -17.22 -6.76
N ILE A 130 2.17 -17.66 -6.46
CA ILE A 130 1.68 -17.84 -5.09
C ILE A 130 2.57 -18.82 -4.30
N GLU A 131 2.88 -19.98 -4.88
CA GLU A 131 3.75 -20.99 -4.27
C GLU A 131 5.17 -20.43 -4.01
N GLY A 132 5.72 -19.69 -4.97
CA GLY A 132 7.02 -19.05 -4.84
C GLY A 132 7.07 -18.02 -3.69
N LEU A 133 6.05 -17.16 -3.61
CA LEU A 133 5.94 -16.16 -2.54
C LEU A 133 5.76 -16.81 -1.16
N LYS A 134 4.94 -17.87 -1.04
CA LYS A 134 4.81 -18.65 0.20
C LYS A 134 6.15 -19.22 0.65
N ALA A 135 6.93 -19.80 -0.27
CA ALA A 135 8.25 -20.33 0.05
C ALA A 135 9.22 -19.24 0.52
N MET A 136 9.15 -18.04 -0.05
CA MET A 136 9.95 -16.88 0.39
C MET A 136 9.57 -16.41 1.79
N ILE A 137 8.27 -16.31 2.09
CA ILE A 137 7.79 -15.95 3.43
C ILE A 137 8.27 -16.98 4.45
N ASN A 138 8.12 -18.27 4.17
CA ASN A 138 8.56 -19.34 5.07
C ASN A 138 10.09 -19.33 5.30
N ARG A 139 10.88 -18.96 4.29
CA ARG A 139 12.34 -18.77 4.46
C ARG A 139 12.65 -17.59 5.37
N LYS A 140 11.94 -16.48 5.23
CA LYS A 140 12.12 -15.26 6.04
C LYS A 140 11.73 -15.50 7.50
N ASP A 141 10.63 -16.21 7.73
CA ASP A 141 10.15 -16.64 9.06
C ASP A 141 11.16 -17.56 9.77
N ARG A 142 11.71 -18.55 9.05
CA ARG A 142 12.77 -19.39 9.61
C ARG A 142 14.06 -18.63 9.90
N ASN A 143 14.37 -17.60 9.12
CA ASN A 143 15.55 -16.76 9.35
C ASN A 143 15.35 -15.82 10.55
N THR A 144 14.13 -15.29 10.74
CA THR A 144 13.81 -14.40 11.87
C THR A 144 13.73 -15.15 13.20
N SER A 145 13.41 -16.44 13.18
CA SER A 145 13.29 -17.29 14.39
C SER A 145 14.61 -17.93 14.85
N ARG A 146 15.73 -17.65 14.17
CA ARG A 146 17.08 -17.97 14.67
C ARG A 146 17.60 -16.75 15.44
N PRO A 147 17.55 -16.71 16.79
CA PRO A 147 18.27 -15.67 17.51
C PRO A 147 19.76 -15.81 17.19
N ASN A 148 20.40 -14.67 16.94
CA ASN A 148 21.82 -14.54 16.65
C ASN A 148 22.67 -15.17 17.77
N GLY A 149 22.98 -16.45 17.62
CA GLY A 149 23.94 -17.16 18.45
C GLY A 149 25.33 -16.97 17.88
N GLY A 150 26.08 -16.06 18.50
CA GLY A 150 27.55 -16.05 18.48
C GLY A 150 28.20 -15.25 17.36
N GLN A 151 28.78 -14.11 17.74
CA GLN A 151 30.14 -13.64 17.39
C GLN A 151 30.60 -12.83 18.62
N GLU A 152 31.24 -13.49 19.59
CA GLU A 152 32.70 -13.54 19.83
C GLU A 152 33.28 -12.21 20.37
#